data_AF-J0L3J6-F1
#
_entry.id   AF-J0L3J6-F1
#
_cell.length_a   1.000
_cell.length_b   1.000
_cell.length_c   1.000
_cell.angle_alpha   90.00
_cell.angle_beta   90.00
_cell.angle_gamma   90.00
#
_symmetry.space_group_name_H-M   'P 1'
#
loop_
_entity.id
_entity.type
_entity.pdbx_description
1 polymer ?
#
loop_
_entity_poly.entity_id
_entity_poly.type
_entity_poly.pdbx_seq_one_letter_code
_entity_poly.pdbx_strand_id
1 'polypeptide(L)'
;MLDIIIRRALDIVGRTERLIEASRRLLDSEGLDEVEVYELDYEIERLGDAVFFVGEAIRSLARTVECWPQAAQAHGIHGTLH
;
A
#
# COMPACT_ATOMS: atom_id res chain seq x y z
N MET A 1 14.54 -7.75 9.73
CA MET A 1 13.29 -8.55 9.66
C MET A 1 12.10 -7.69 9.26
N LEU A 2 11.79 -6.61 10.00
CA LEU A 2 10.73 -5.65 9.61
C LEU A 2 10.93 -5.04 8.22
N ASP A 3 12.18 -4.69 7.86
CA ASP A 3 12.53 -4.19 6.52
C ASP A 3 12.12 -5.15 5.38
N ILE A 4 12.37 -6.46 5.56
CA ILE A 4 11.98 -7.50 4.59
C ILE A 4 10.45 -7.58 4.49
N ILE A 5 9.73 -7.47 5.62
CA ILE A 5 8.27 -7.48 5.65
C ILE A 5 7.70 -6.27 4.92
N ILE A 6 8.22 -5.07 5.19
CA ILE A 6 7.81 -3.82 4.53
C ILE A 6 8.03 -3.93 3.02
N ARG A 7 9.20 -4.39 2.58
CA ARG A 7 9.49 -4.55 1.15
C ARG A 7 8.55 -5.54 0.48
N ARG A 8 8.28 -6.68 1.12
CA ARG A 8 7.33 -7.68 0.60
C ARG A 8 5.90 -7.15 0.55
N ALA A 9 5.50 -6.36 1.55
CA ALA A 9 4.18 -5.75 1.57
C ALA A 9 4.02 -4.73 0.44
N LEU A 10 5.02 -3.90 0.18
CA LEU A 10 5.05 -2.98 -0.97
C LEU A 10 5.05 -3.72 -2.31
N ASP A 11 5.79 -4.82 -2.43
CA ASP A 11 5.77 -5.67 -3.64
C ASP A 11 4.37 -6.23 -3.91
N ILE A 12 3.65 -6.65 -2.86
CA ILE A 12 2.27 -7.15 -2.95
C ILE A 12 1.34 -6.04 -3.41
N VAL A 13 1.39 -4.86 -2.77
CA VAL A 13 0.59 -3.68 -3.18
C VAL A 13 0.79 -3.38 -4.66
N GLY A 14 2.04 -3.28 -5.12
CA GLY A 14 2.33 -3.01 -6.53
C GLY A 14 1.90 -4.11 -7.50
N ARG A 15 1.82 -5.39 -7.06
CA ARG A 15 1.22 -6.45 -7.87
C ARG A 15 -0.30 -6.32 -7.92
N THR A 16 -0.94 -5.99 -6.80
CA THR A 16 -2.38 -5.80 -6.75
C THR A 16 -2.82 -4.59 -7.57
N GLU A 17 -2.08 -3.47 -7.53
CA GLU A 17 -2.32 -2.31 -8.41
C GLU A 17 -2.30 -2.70 -9.90
N ARG A 18 -1.31 -3.51 -10.32
CA ARG A 18 -1.25 -4.03 -11.69
C ARG A 18 -2.42 -4.96 -12.04
N LEU A 19 -2.92 -5.73 -11.06
CA LEU A 19 -4.08 -6.59 -11.25
C LEU A 19 -5.36 -5.76 -11.43
N ILE A 20 -5.54 -4.71 -10.62
CA ILE A 20 -6.65 -3.76 -10.73
C ILE A 20 -6.63 -3.09 -12.10
N GLU A 21 -5.46 -2.63 -12.55
CA GLU A 21 -5.28 -2.04 -13.88
C GLU A 21 -5.61 -3.05 -15.00
N ALA A 22 -5.22 -4.31 -14.84
CA ALA A 22 -5.59 -5.36 -15.80
C ALA A 22 -7.11 -5.60 -15.80
N SER A 23 -7.76 -5.60 -14.64
CA SER A 23 -9.21 -5.73 -14.51
C SER A 23 -9.95 -4.55 -15.16
N ARG A 24 -9.45 -3.32 -15.02
CA ARG A 24 -10.02 -2.16 -15.72
C ARG A 24 -10.03 -2.35 -17.24
N ARG A 25 -8.95 -2.88 -17.80
CA ARG A 25 -8.88 -3.15 -19.25
C ARG A 25 -9.82 -4.26 -19.71
N LEU A 26 -10.23 -5.15 -18.79
CA LEU A 26 -11.21 -6.18 -19.10
C LEU A 26 -12.65 -5.62 -19.12
N LEU A 27 -12.93 -4.52 -18.42
CA LEU A 27 -14.22 -3.81 -18.55
C LEU A 27 -14.48 -3.33 -19.97
N ASP A 28 -13.42 -2.96 -20.70
CA ASP A 28 -13.51 -2.51 -22.10
C ASP A 28 -13.75 -3.67 -23.09
N SER A 29 -13.85 -4.92 -22.63
CA SER A 29 -14.04 -6.09 -23.48
C SER A 29 -15.51 -6.41 -23.78
N GLU A 30 -15.79 -6.86 -25.00
CA GLU A 30 -17.14 -7.27 -25.39
C GLU A 30 -17.59 -8.52 -24.61
N GLY A 31 -18.76 -8.45 -23.97
CA GLY A 31 -19.38 -9.63 -23.34
C GLY A 31 -20.12 -9.39 -22.02
N LEU A 32 -19.97 -8.22 -21.41
CA LEU A 32 -20.70 -7.81 -20.21
C LEU A 32 -21.88 -6.92 -20.58
N ASP A 33 -22.99 -7.05 -19.85
CA ASP A 33 -24.08 -6.08 -19.94
C ASP A 33 -23.77 -4.78 -19.16
N GLU A 34 -24.56 -3.74 -19.37
CA GLU A 34 -24.34 -2.40 -18.77
C GLU A 34 -24.36 -2.42 -17.23
N VAL A 35 -25.19 -3.29 -16.63
CA VAL A 35 -25.26 -3.43 -15.17
C VAL A 35 -24.01 -4.15 -14.66
N GLU A 36 -23.61 -5.23 -15.33
CA GLU A 36 -22.39 -5.97 -15.00
C GLU A 36 -21.13 -5.10 -15.10
N VAL A 37 -21.03 -4.25 -16.14
CA VAL A 37 -19.94 -3.28 -16.31
C VAL A 37 -19.93 -2.29 -15.15
N TYR A 38 -21.10 -1.73 -14.79
CA TYR A 38 -21.19 -0.75 -13.70
C TYR A 38 -20.81 -1.34 -12.34
N GLU A 39 -21.32 -2.54 -12.01
CA GLU A 39 -21.01 -3.21 -10.76
C GLU A 39 -19.52 -3.57 -10.65
N LEU A 40 -18.94 -4.07 -11.74
CA LEU A 40 -17.53 -4.43 -11.77
C LEU A 40 -16.62 -3.19 -11.71
N ASP A 41 -16.98 -2.10 -12.38
CA ASP A 41 -16.26 -0.82 -12.28
C ASP A 41 -16.28 -0.28 -10.84
N TYR A 42 -17.45 -0.28 -10.20
CA TYR A 42 -17.58 0.13 -8.80
C TYR A 42 -16.71 -0.71 -7.85
N GLU A 43 -16.70 -2.03 -8.01
CA GLU A 43 -15.88 -2.91 -7.18
C GLU A 43 -14.37 -2.75 -7.46
N ILE A 44 -14.00 -2.48 -8.71
CA ILE A 44 -12.61 -2.17 -9.10
C ILE A 44 -12.15 -0.86 -8.48
N GLU A 45 -12.98 0.19 -8.50
CA GLU A 45 -12.70 1.46 -7.82
C GLU A 45 -12.53 1.25 -6.31
N ARG A 46 -13.48 0.55 -5.68
CA ARG A 46 -13.43 0.23 -4.24
C ARG A 46 -12.16 -0.52 -3.86
N LEU A 47 -11.75 -1.49 -4.69
CA LEU A 47 -10.51 -2.24 -4.48
C LEU A 47 -9.28 -1.34 -4.67
N GLY A 48 -9.31 -0.44 -5.65
CA GLY A 48 -8.30 0.60 -5.87
C GLY A 48 -8.07 1.44 -4.62
N ASP A 49 -9.15 1.98 -4.04
CA ASP A 49 -9.10 2.78 -2.82
C ASP A 49 -8.50 1.98 -1.65
N ALA A 50 -8.96 0.74 -1.45
CA ALA A 50 -8.46 -0.11 -0.38
C ALA A 50 -6.95 -0.38 -0.52
N VAL A 51 -6.47 -0.68 -1.73
CA VAL A 51 -5.04 -0.92 -2.00
C VAL A 51 -4.22 0.34 -1.82
N PHE A 52 -4.76 1.50 -2.21
CA PHE A 52 -4.12 2.79 -1.95
C PHE A 52 -3.92 3.04 -0.45
N PHE A 53 -4.98 2.87 0.35
CA PHE A 53 -4.88 3.03 1.81
C PHE A 53 -3.88 2.07 2.45
N VAL A 54 -3.87 0.81 2.03
CA VAL A 54 -2.90 -0.18 2.51
C VAL A 54 -1.47 0.23 2.13
N GLY A 55 -1.26 0.69 0.89
CA GLY A 55 0.03 1.20 0.44
C GLY A 55 0.54 2.37 1.28
N GLU A 56 -0.32 3.35 1.56
CA GLU A 56 0.02 4.49 2.41
C GLU A 56 0.30 4.07 3.86
N ALA A 57 -0.47 3.14 4.41
CA ALA A 57 -0.22 2.60 5.75
C ALA A 57 1.16 1.93 5.83
N ILE A 58 1.55 1.14 4.82
CA ILE A 58 2.87 0.49 4.76
C ILE A 58 3.99 1.53 4.59
N ARG A 59 3.81 2.55 3.75
CA ARG A 59 4.80 3.64 3.58
C ARG A 59 4.95 4.46 4.87
N SER A 60 3.84 4.74 5.56
CA SER A 60 3.85 5.40 6.86
C SER A 60 4.64 4.57 7.89
N LEU A 61 4.36 3.26 7.97
CA LEU A 61 5.10 2.34 8.83
C LEU A 61 6.60 2.31 8.49
N ALA A 62 6.95 2.29 7.21
CA ALA A 62 8.34 2.33 6.76
C ALA A 62 9.07 3.57 7.28
N ARG A 63 8.46 4.75 7.12
CA ARG A 63 9.00 6.02 7.65
C ARG A 63 9.14 5.99 9.17
N THR A 64 8.18 5.41 9.90
CA THR A 64 8.28 5.27 11.36
C THR A 64 9.45 4.39 11.76
N VAL A 65 9.65 3.25 11.08
CA VAL A 65 10.77 2.34 11.36
C VAL A 65 12.11 2.98 11.03
N GLU A 66 12.19 3.74 9.93
CA GLU A 66 13.39 4.49 9.54
C GLU A 66 13.78 5.59 10.53
N CYS A 67 12.81 6.22 11.20
CA CYS A 67 13.03 7.31 12.18
C CYS A 67 13.36 6.81 13.60
N TRP A 68 13.13 5.53 13.90
CA TRP A 68 13.35 4.95 15.23
C TRP A 68 14.83 4.99 15.70
N PRO A 69 15.84 4.74 14.84
CA PRO A 69 17.25 4.81 15.22
C PRO A 69 17.68 6.22 15.65
N GLN A 70 17.21 7.28 14.98
CA GLN A 70 17.55 8.66 15.34
C GLN A 70 16.91 9.08 16.67
N ALA A 71 15.67 8.66 16.93
CA ALA A 71 14.99 8.95 18.19
C ALA A 71 15.66 8.25 19.39
N ALA A 72 16.11 7.00 19.23
CA ALA A 72 16.81 6.27 20.28
C ALA A 72 18.19 6.88 20.62
N GLN A 73 18.93 7.38 19.61
CA GLN A 73 20.19 8.09 19.84
C GLN A 73 19.98 9.45 20.52
N ALA A 74 18.95 10.21 20.17
CA ALA A 74 18.65 11.49 20.79
C ALA A 74 18.31 11.37 22.29
N HIS A 75 17.64 10.30 22.71
CA HIS A 75 17.29 10.06 24.11
C HIS A 75 18.47 9.49 24.93
N GLY A 76 19.45 8.84 24.29
CA GLY A 76 20.66 8.34 24.96
C GLY A 76 21.68 9.44 25.31
N ILE A 77 21.69 10.55 24.57
CA ILE A 77 22.67 11.63 24.76
C ILE A 77 22.29 12.57 25.92
N HIS A 78 21.03 12.55 26.39
CA HIS A 78 20.60 13.37 27.52
C HIS A 78 20.83 12.74 28.91
N GLY A 79 21.41 11.52 28.97
CA GLY A 79 21.65 10.79 30.22
C GLY A 79 23.07 10.88 30.80
N THR A 80 24.02 11.49 30.10
CA THR A 80 25.42 11.61 30.56
C THR A 80 25.91 13.05 30.45
N LEU A 81 25.46 13.89 31.37
CA LEU A 81 26.21 15.06 31.82
C LEU A 81 26.36 14.91 33.33
N HIS A 82 27.52 14.38 33.73
CA HIS A 82 27.97 14.26 35.11
C HIS A 82 29.20 15.13 35.30
#